data_AF-A0AAW9KML3-F1
#
_entry.id   AF-A0AAW9KML3-F1
#
_cell.length_a   1.000
_cell.length_b   1.000
_cell.length_c   1.000
_cell.angle_alpha   90.00
_cell.angle_beta   90.00
_cell.angle_gamma   90.00
#
_symmetry.space_group_name_H-M   'P 1'
#
loop_
_entity.id
_entity.type
_entity.pdbx_description
1 polymer ?
#
loop_
_entity_poly.entity_id
_entity_poly.type
_entity_poly.pdbx_seq_one_letter_code
_entity_poly.pdbx_strand_id
1 'polypeptide(L)'
;MDAAATGRVRPRDVRSDGYDRARETAESRGYPPVERESGGRAVAFTGTTVAFARTERVGDERRNVQSRYETVSASLVEALASLGVDARAGEPDDSFCPGTHSLQADGKLVGVAQRVHRDVAMVAGVVVPREHEAIAAVLDPVYDALGLPFDPHSVGSVARAGGDGRPDRVVAAIEDVLAAEDATALRVRDT
;
A
#
# COMPACT_ATOMS: atom_id res chain seq x y z
N MET A 1 23.10 -25.20 21.25
CA MET A 1 23.23 -23.76 20.99
C MET A 1 22.25 -23.41 19.90
N ASP A 2 21.40 -22.44 20.21
CA ASP A 2 20.13 -22.11 19.56
C ASP A 2 20.15 -22.03 18.03
N ALA A 3 19.20 -22.73 17.43
CA ALA A 3 18.69 -22.37 16.12
C ALA A 3 17.90 -21.07 16.28
N ALA A 4 18.47 -19.96 15.82
CA ALA A 4 17.74 -18.69 15.73
C ALA A 4 16.49 -18.89 14.86
N ALA A 5 15.33 -18.94 15.50
CA ALA A 5 14.04 -18.95 14.83
C ALA A 5 13.93 -17.67 13.99
N THR A 6 14.24 -17.77 12.71
CA THR A 6 13.98 -16.70 11.75
C THR A 6 12.48 -16.74 11.45
N GLY A 7 11.68 -16.11 12.32
CA GLY A 7 10.24 -16.02 12.14
C GLY A 7 9.91 -15.26 10.85
N ARG A 8 9.79 -15.96 9.72
CA ARG A 8 9.20 -15.40 8.50
C ARG A 8 7.76 -15.04 8.84
N VAL A 9 7.45 -13.74 8.86
CA VAL A 9 6.06 -13.28 8.96
C VAL A 9 5.36 -13.70 7.67
N ARG A 10 4.58 -14.78 7.72
CA ARG A 10 3.72 -15.14 6.58
C ARG A 10 2.61 -14.08 6.43
N PRO A 11 2.15 -13.78 5.21
CA PRO A 11 0.93 -13.00 5.01
C PRO A 11 -0.19 -13.54 5.88
N ARG A 12 -0.99 -12.65 6.49
CA ARG A 12 -2.02 -13.08 7.44
C ARG A 12 -3.08 -13.96 6.78
N ASP A 13 -3.25 -13.79 5.47
CA ASP A 13 -4.28 -14.46 4.67
C ASP A 13 -3.95 -15.92 4.39
N VAL A 14 -2.65 -16.27 4.27
CA VAL A 14 -2.18 -17.67 4.08
C VAL A 14 -2.57 -18.57 5.25
N ARG A 15 -2.91 -17.98 6.41
CA ARG A 15 -3.34 -18.71 7.60
C ARG A 15 -4.86 -18.80 7.72
N SER A 16 -5.62 -18.24 6.78
CA SER A 16 -7.08 -18.34 6.77
C SER A 16 -7.50 -19.66 6.15
N ASP A 17 -8.51 -20.31 6.73
CA ASP A 17 -9.09 -21.54 6.19
C ASP A 17 -9.64 -21.34 4.77
N GLY A 18 -10.03 -20.11 4.43
CA GLY A 18 -10.54 -19.74 3.10
C GLY A 18 -9.48 -19.28 2.10
N TYR A 19 -8.19 -19.43 2.41
CA TYR A 19 -7.11 -18.91 1.57
C TYR A 19 -7.13 -19.45 0.13
N ASP A 20 -7.27 -20.75 -0.04
CA ASP A 20 -7.27 -21.37 -1.38
C ASP A 20 -8.46 -20.87 -2.22
N ARG A 21 -9.65 -20.77 -1.61
CA ARG A 21 -10.83 -20.18 -2.25
C ARG A 21 -10.60 -18.71 -2.61
N ALA A 22 -9.94 -17.94 -1.75
CA ALA A 22 -9.62 -16.54 -2.02
C ALA A 22 -8.67 -16.41 -3.21
N ARG A 23 -7.67 -17.30 -3.34
CA ARG A 23 -6.78 -17.35 -4.51
C ARG A 23 -7.53 -17.65 -5.80
N GLU A 24 -8.32 -18.71 -5.82
CA GLU A 24 -9.14 -19.09 -6.99
C GLU A 24 -10.12 -17.97 -7.40
N THR A 25 -10.68 -17.29 -6.40
CA THR A 25 -11.58 -16.15 -6.60
C THR A 25 -10.88 -14.98 -7.29
N ALA A 26 -9.65 -14.67 -6.88
CA ALA A 26 -8.84 -13.62 -7.51
C ALA A 26 -8.39 -14.03 -8.92
N GLU A 27 -7.91 -15.27 -9.10
CA GLU A 27 -7.47 -15.80 -10.39
C GLU A 27 -8.59 -15.79 -11.44
N SER A 28 -9.79 -16.26 -11.08
CA SER A 28 -10.97 -16.25 -11.96
C SER A 28 -11.43 -14.84 -12.38
N ARG A 29 -10.94 -13.80 -11.70
CA ARG A 29 -11.20 -12.38 -12.02
C ARG A 29 -10.03 -11.71 -12.74
N GLY A 30 -8.99 -12.46 -13.11
CA GLY A 30 -7.81 -11.94 -13.79
C GLY A 30 -6.79 -11.26 -12.87
N TYR A 31 -6.86 -11.51 -11.56
CA TYR A 31 -5.90 -11.01 -10.56
C TYR A 31 -5.12 -12.18 -9.97
N PRO A 32 -4.10 -12.71 -10.67
CA PRO A 32 -3.30 -13.82 -10.16
C PRO A 32 -2.58 -13.41 -8.85
N PRO A 33 -2.79 -14.13 -7.74
CA PRO A 33 -2.28 -13.73 -6.44
C PRO A 33 -0.78 -14.02 -6.31
N VAL A 34 -0.04 -13.00 -5.83
CA VAL A 34 1.37 -13.11 -5.47
C VAL A 34 1.51 -12.99 -3.96
N GLU A 35 2.17 -13.98 -3.34
CA GLU A 35 2.49 -13.93 -1.91
C GLU A 35 3.69 -13.01 -1.67
N ARG A 36 3.56 -12.10 -0.71
CA ARG A 36 4.66 -11.26 -0.24
C ARG A 36 5.26 -11.82 1.05
N GLU A 37 6.56 -11.60 1.27
CA GLU A 37 7.21 -12.01 2.54
C GLU A 37 6.89 -11.08 3.73
N SER A 38 6.18 -9.98 3.49
CA SER A 38 5.74 -9.03 4.51
C SER A 38 4.32 -9.34 4.98
N GLY A 39 3.99 -8.91 6.20
CA GLY A 39 2.64 -9.09 6.75
C GLY A 39 1.56 -8.25 6.04
N GLY A 40 0.37 -8.23 6.65
CA GLY A 40 -0.82 -7.48 6.18
C GLY A 40 -1.86 -8.37 5.50
N ARG A 41 -2.82 -7.74 4.83
CA ARG A 41 -3.92 -8.38 4.09
C ARG A 41 -3.78 -8.19 2.58
N ALA A 42 -4.65 -8.86 1.82
CA ALA A 42 -4.79 -8.76 0.39
C ALA A 42 -4.93 -7.30 -0.08
N VAL A 43 -4.27 -7.02 -1.21
CA VAL A 43 -4.31 -5.74 -1.94
C VAL A 43 -4.39 -6.11 -3.41
N ALA A 44 -5.26 -5.46 -4.16
CA ALA A 44 -5.33 -5.62 -5.60
C ALA A 44 -4.57 -4.48 -6.29
N PHE A 45 -3.89 -4.82 -7.38
CA PHE A 45 -3.18 -3.87 -8.25
C PHE A 45 -3.85 -3.88 -9.60
N THR A 46 -4.16 -2.70 -10.10
CA THR A 46 -4.63 -2.47 -11.46
C THR A 46 -3.51 -1.88 -12.32
N GLY A 47 -3.74 -1.76 -13.63
CA GLY A 47 -2.80 -1.12 -14.55
C GLY A 47 -2.50 0.36 -14.24
N THR A 48 -3.25 0.98 -13.34
CA THR A 48 -3.04 2.36 -12.90
C THR A 48 -2.43 2.49 -11.51
N THR A 49 -2.31 1.40 -10.74
CA THR A 49 -1.82 1.46 -9.36
C THR A 49 -0.36 1.92 -9.33
N VAL A 50 -0.03 2.85 -8.42
CA VAL A 50 1.35 3.36 -8.27
C VAL A 50 1.94 2.81 -6.99
N ALA A 51 3.00 2.01 -7.13
CA ALA A 51 3.81 1.57 -6.00
C ALA A 51 5.06 2.45 -5.87
N PHE A 52 5.49 2.73 -4.64
CA PHE A 52 6.71 3.45 -4.34
C PHE A 52 7.50 2.77 -3.22
N ALA A 53 8.81 3.01 -3.19
CA ALA A 53 9.67 2.63 -2.09
C ALA A 53 10.77 3.68 -1.90
N ARG A 54 10.92 4.15 -0.65
CA ARG A 54 12.03 4.99 -0.20
C ARG A 54 12.89 4.16 0.72
N THR A 55 14.19 4.11 0.45
CA THR A 55 15.17 3.43 1.29
C THR A 55 16.15 4.43 1.88
N GLU A 56 16.53 4.22 3.13
CA GLU A 56 17.53 5.04 3.81
C GLU A 56 18.38 4.20 4.75
N ARG A 57 19.63 4.61 4.94
CA ARG A 57 20.50 3.99 5.96
C ARG A 57 20.05 4.46 7.34
N VAL A 58 19.88 3.51 8.25
CA VAL A 58 19.53 3.77 9.65
C VAL A 58 20.66 3.23 10.53
N GLY A 59 21.31 4.13 11.27
CA GLY A 59 22.30 3.77 12.29
C GLY A 59 21.61 3.20 13.55
N ASP A 60 21.97 3.66 14.74
CA ASP A 60 21.26 3.28 15.98
C ASP A 60 19.78 3.74 16.04
N GLU A 61 19.36 4.54 15.05
CA GLU A 61 18.00 5.05 14.80
C GLU A 61 17.01 3.97 14.29
N ARG A 62 17.40 2.69 14.31
CA ARG A 62 16.51 1.56 13.99
C ARG A 62 15.16 1.66 14.72
N ARG A 63 15.17 2.20 15.95
CA ARG A 63 13.98 2.37 16.82
C ARG A 63 13.00 3.46 16.37
N ASN A 64 13.37 4.38 15.48
CA ASN A 64 12.50 5.48 15.08
C ASN A 64 11.50 5.09 13.97
N VAL A 65 10.82 3.95 14.16
CA VAL A 65 9.85 3.40 13.20
C VAL A 65 8.71 4.38 12.92
N GLN A 66 8.23 5.03 13.98
CA GLN A 66 7.08 5.92 13.93
C GLN A 66 7.38 7.20 13.14
N SER A 67 8.52 7.87 13.41
CA SER A 67 8.88 9.11 12.71
C SER A 67 9.08 8.90 11.21
N ARG A 68 9.58 7.73 10.78
CA ARG A 68 9.71 7.41 9.35
C ARG A 68 8.35 7.30 8.67
N TYR A 69 7.39 6.64 9.30
CA TYR A 69 6.02 6.62 8.80
C TYR A 69 5.42 8.03 8.76
N GLU A 70 5.55 8.82 9.82
CA GLU A 70 5.02 10.19 9.89
C GLU A 70 5.62 11.09 8.80
N THR A 71 6.94 10.99 8.59
CA THR A 71 7.65 11.75 7.54
C THR A 71 7.11 11.39 6.16
N VAL A 72 7.05 10.10 5.83
CA VAL A 72 6.58 9.66 4.51
C VAL A 72 5.09 9.96 4.33
N SER A 73 4.25 9.76 5.35
CA SER A 73 2.83 10.09 5.28
C SER A 73 2.62 11.60 5.07
N ALA A 74 3.40 12.47 5.72
CA ALA A 74 3.31 13.91 5.52
C ALA A 74 3.71 14.32 4.08
N SER A 75 4.82 13.79 3.56
CA SER A 75 5.22 14.01 2.16
C SER A 75 4.14 13.56 1.18
N LEU A 76 3.51 12.41 1.42
CA LEU A 76 2.45 11.90 0.55
C LEU A 76 1.18 12.76 0.62
N VAL A 77 0.85 13.36 1.77
CA VAL A 77 -0.24 14.34 1.87
C VAL A 77 0.07 15.58 1.01
N GLU A 78 1.31 16.08 1.03
CA GLU A 78 1.73 17.20 0.18
C GLU A 78 1.63 16.85 -1.32
N ALA A 79 2.10 15.66 -1.71
CA ALA A 79 1.95 15.18 -3.09
C ALA A 79 0.48 15.11 -3.51
N LEU A 80 -0.40 14.56 -2.66
CA LEU A 80 -1.84 14.48 -2.94
C LEU A 80 -2.49 15.86 -3.03
N ALA A 81 -2.09 16.82 -2.19
CA ALA A 81 -2.55 18.20 -2.26
C ALA A 81 -2.16 18.85 -3.59
N SER A 82 -0.95 18.61 -4.10
CA SER A 82 -0.51 19.10 -5.42
C SER A 82 -1.34 18.54 -6.59
N LEU A 83 -1.95 17.37 -6.39
CA LEU A 83 -2.86 16.72 -7.33
C LEU A 83 -4.32 17.16 -7.16
N GLY A 84 -4.61 18.06 -6.22
CA GLY A 84 -5.95 18.57 -5.94
C GLY A 84 -6.77 17.72 -4.96
N VAL A 85 -6.12 16.89 -4.13
CA VAL A 85 -6.81 16.04 -3.15
C VAL A 85 -6.51 16.51 -1.72
N ASP A 86 -7.56 16.79 -0.95
CA ASP A 86 -7.47 17.05 0.49
C ASP A 86 -7.42 15.72 1.26
N ALA A 87 -6.25 15.07 1.23
CA ALA A 87 -6.03 13.79 1.90
C ALA A 87 -5.66 13.97 3.36
N ARG A 88 -6.19 13.09 4.22
CA ARG A 88 -5.87 13.06 5.65
C ARG A 88 -5.39 11.68 6.08
N ALA A 89 -4.62 11.65 7.17
CA ALA A 89 -4.28 10.39 7.82
C ALA A 89 -5.54 9.68 8.33
N GLY A 90 -5.56 8.36 8.17
CA GLY A 90 -6.56 7.50 8.76
C GLY A 90 -6.95 6.33 7.87
N GLU A 91 -7.42 5.29 8.54
CA GLU A 91 -7.93 4.06 7.96
C GLU A 91 -9.47 4.16 7.92
N PRO A 92 -10.12 4.03 6.75
CA PRO A 92 -11.56 3.82 6.72
C PRO A 92 -11.92 2.49 7.37
N ASP A 93 -13.10 2.44 8.00
CA ASP A 93 -13.65 1.21 8.57
C ASP A 93 -13.76 0.12 7.50
N ASP A 94 -13.49 -1.12 7.90
CA ASP A 94 -13.53 -2.31 7.03
C ASP A 94 -12.78 -2.12 5.69
N SER A 95 -11.68 -1.36 5.71
CA SER A 95 -10.87 -1.12 4.52
C SER A 95 -9.95 -2.27 4.16
N PHE A 96 -9.60 -2.34 2.87
CA PHE A 96 -8.58 -3.28 2.42
C PHE A 96 -7.22 -2.97 3.05
N CYS A 97 -6.45 -4.03 3.32
CA CYS A 97 -5.14 -4.01 3.97
C CYS A 97 -5.01 -2.93 5.06
N PRO A 98 -5.79 -3.02 6.16
CA PRO A 98 -5.85 -2.00 7.19
C PRO A 98 -4.46 -1.70 7.78
N GLY A 99 -4.23 -0.43 8.10
CA GLY A 99 -3.01 0.09 8.69
C GLY A 99 -3.15 1.55 9.14
N THR A 100 -2.62 1.87 10.33
CA THR A 100 -2.70 3.18 10.99
C THR A 100 -2.09 4.35 10.20
N HIS A 101 -1.23 4.06 9.23
CA HIS A 101 -0.57 5.06 8.36
C HIS A 101 -1.22 5.15 6.97
N SER A 102 -2.44 4.64 6.82
CA SER A 102 -3.24 4.86 5.63
C SER A 102 -3.56 6.35 5.45
N LEU A 103 -3.69 6.79 4.20
CA LEU A 103 -4.24 8.10 3.86
C LEU A 103 -5.59 7.91 3.15
N GLN A 104 -6.55 8.78 3.46
CA GLN A 104 -7.90 8.72 2.95
C GLN A 104 -8.45 10.10 2.58
N ALA A 105 -9.42 10.08 1.65
CA ALA A 105 -10.35 11.17 1.39
C ALA A 105 -11.74 10.53 1.24
N ASP A 106 -12.23 10.35 0.01
CA ASP A 106 -13.44 9.57 -0.33
C ASP A 106 -13.17 8.05 -0.36
N GLY A 107 -12.63 7.54 0.75
CA GLY A 107 -12.08 6.19 0.88
C GLY A 107 -10.56 6.17 0.95
N LYS A 108 -9.98 4.99 1.15
CA LYS A 108 -8.53 4.77 1.27
C LYS A 108 -7.84 5.00 -0.07
N LEU A 109 -6.89 5.93 -0.07
CA LEU A 109 -6.09 6.31 -1.24
C LEU A 109 -4.71 5.68 -1.21
N VAL A 110 -4.13 5.55 -0.01
CA VAL A 110 -2.74 5.17 0.19
C VAL A 110 -2.63 4.14 1.31
N GLY A 111 -1.86 3.09 1.06
CA GLY A 111 -1.38 2.17 2.09
C GLY A 111 0.13 2.28 2.23
N VAL A 112 0.63 2.44 3.44
CA VAL A 112 2.08 2.54 3.73
C VAL A 112 2.51 1.38 4.63
N ALA A 113 3.65 0.78 4.30
CA ALA A 113 4.29 -0.27 5.06
C ALA A 113 5.79 0.03 5.19
N GLN A 114 6.41 -0.49 6.24
CA GLN A 114 7.84 -0.35 6.47
C GLN A 114 8.48 -1.69 6.79
N ARG A 115 9.71 -1.87 6.32
CA ARG A 115 10.60 -2.95 6.74
C ARG A 115 11.95 -2.36 7.12
N VAL A 116 12.51 -2.84 8.23
CA VAL A 116 13.90 -2.56 8.63
C VAL A 116 14.68 -3.86 8.53
N HIS A 117 15.79 -3.84 7.80
CA HIS A 117 16.69 -4.97 7.71
C HIS A 117 18.14 -4.50 7.87
N ARG A 118 18.80 -4.96 8.94
CA ARG A 118 20.14 -4.50 9.33
C ARG A 118 20.17 -2.97 9.49
N ASP A 119 20.97 -2.28 8.68
CA ASP A 119 21.18 -0.83 8.72
C ASP A 119 20.39 -0.10 7.63
N VAL A 120 19.36 -0.73 7.06
CA VAL A 120 18.51 -0.12 6.02
C VAL A 120 17.06 -0.17 6.45
N ALA A 121 16.40 0.99 6.43
CA ALA A 121 14.96 1.10 6.50
C ALA A 121 14.40 1.31 5.10
N MET A 122 13.31 0.62 4.79
CA MET A 122 12.54 0.80 3.57
C MET A 122 11.10 1.12 3.96
N VAL A 123 10.62 2.31 3.60
CA VAL A 123 9.20 2.65 3.63
C VAL A 123 8.68 2.50 2.20
N ALA A 124 7.65 1.69 2.03
CA ALA A 124 7.03 1.43 0.74
C ALA A 124 5.53 1.60 0.86
N GLY A 125 4.87 1.82 -0.27
CA GLY A 125 3.43 1.94 -0.27
C GLY A 125 2.84 1.84 -1.64
N VAL A 126 1.52 1.88 -1.66
CA VAL A 126 0.72 1.95 -2.87
C VAL A 126 -0.18 3.17 -2.78
N VAL A 127 -0.33 3.87 -3.89
CA VAL A 127 -1.35 4.89 -4.12
C VAL A 127 -2.32 4.31 -5.14
N VAL A 128 -3.61 4.58 -4.95
CA VAL A 128 -4.68 4.25 -5.90
C VAL A 128 -5.00 5.51 -6.71
N PRO A 129 -4.47 5.68 -7.94
CA PRO A 129 -4.76 6.89 -8.72
C PRO A 129 -6.19 6.86 -9.26
N ARG A 130 -6.63 5.69 -9.71
CA ARG A 130 -7.90 5.43 -10.42
C ARG A 130 -8.42 4.03 -10.08
N GLU A 131 -9.52 3.63 -10.72
CA GLU A 131 -10.02 2.25 -10.75
C GLU A 131 -10.37 1.63 -9.39
N HIS A 132 -10.73 2.47 -8.42
CA HIS A 132 -11.22 2.03 -7.11
C HIS A 132 -12.37 1.02 -7.20
N GLU A 133 -13.27 1.15 -8.18
CA GLU A 133 -14.36 0.20 -8.41
C GLU A 133 -13.84 -1.20 -8.83
N ALA A 134 -12.80 -1.26 -9.65
CA ALA A 134 -12.20 -2.53 -10.08
C ALA A 134 -11.49 -3.22 -8.91
N ILE A 135 -10.78 -2.44 -8.08
CA ILE A 135 -10.16 -2.93 -6.84
C ILE A 135 -11.24 -3.45 -5.88
N ALA A 136 -12.31 -2.69 -5.65
CA ALA A 136 -13.41 -3.10 -4.79
C ALA A 136 -14.07 -4.40 -5.30
N ALA A 137 -14.35 -4.48 -6.61
CA ALA A 137 -15.01 -5.63 -7.22
C ALA A 137 -14.22 -6.95 -7.15
N VAL A 138 -12.88 -6.89 -7.12
CA VAL A 138 -12.05 -8.09 -6.91
C VAL A 138 -11.87 -8.39 -5.42
N LEU A 139 -11.69 -7.36 -4.58
CA LEU A 139 -11.39 -7.57 -3.17
C LEU A 139 -12.62 -8.03 -2.37
N ASP A 140 -13.82 -7.61 -2.73
CA ASP A 140 -15.05 -7.98 -2.05
C ASP A 140 -15.22 -9.52 -1.91
N PRO A 141 -15.29 -10.30 -3.00
CA PRO A 141 -15.41 -11.75 -2.88
C PRO A 141 -14.13 -12.44 -2.33
N VAL A 142 -12.96 -11.79 -2.42
CA VAL A 142 -11.71 -12.30 -1.81
C VAL A 142 -11.77 -12.17 -0.29
N TYR A 143 -12.22 -11.04 0.23
CA TYR A 143 -12.36 -10.80 1.66
C TYR A 143 -13.48 -11.66 2.27
N ASP A 144 -14.59 -11.84 1.54
CA ASP A 144 -15.64 -12.81 1.88
C ASP A 144 -15.07 -14.23 2.01
N ALA A 145 -14.28 -14.67 1.02
CA ALA A 145 -13.65 -15.99 1.06
C ALA A 145 -12.68 -16.12 2.26
N LEU A 146 -11.96 -15.05 2.61
CA LEU A 146 -11.07 -15.02 3.77
C LEU A 146 -11.80 -14.92 5.12
N GLY A 147 -13.13 -14.70 5.13
CA GLY A 147 -13.92 -14.49 6.33
C GLY A 147 -13.60 -13.18 7.04
N LEU A 148 -13.25 -12.13 6.29
CA LEU A 148 -12.85 -10.83 6.81
C LEU A 148 -13.91 -9.77 6.45
N PRO A 149 -14.19 -8.81 7.36
CA PRO A 149 -15.06 -7.70 7.00
C PRO A 149 -14.37 -6.83 5.95
N PHE A 150 -15.17 -6.36 4.99
CA PHE A 150 -14.75 -5.44 3.96
C PHE A 150 -15.93 -4.59 3.50
N ASP A 151 -15.75 -3.28 3.43
CA ASP A 151 -16.68 -2.37 2.77
C ASP A 151 -16.12 -1.99 1.38
N PRO A 152 -16.75 -2.39 0.27
CA PRO A 152 -16.34 -1.98 -1.07
C PRO A 152 -16.27 -0.45 -1.27
N HIS A 153 -17.07 0.33 -0.52
CA HIS A 153 -17.05 1.79 -0.56
C HIS A 153 -15.87 2.40 0.22
N SER A 154 -15.16 1.62 1.02
CA SER A 154 -13.91 2.04 1.68
C SER A 154 -12.75 2.26 0.71
N VAL A 155 -12.85 1.77 -0.55
CA VAL A 155 -11.82 1.94 -1.57
C VAL A 155 -11.93 3.32 -2.22
N GLY A 156 -10.93 4.16 -2.00
CA GLY A 156 -10.83 5.48 -2.63
C GLY A 156 -9.92 5.47 -3.86
N SER A 157 -9.85 6.61 -4.55
CA SER A 157 -8.78 6.89 -5.51
C SER A 157 -8.57 8.40 -5.67
N VAL A 158 -7.39 8.81 -6.14
CA VAL A 158 -7.09 10.23 -6.42
C VAL A 158 -8.17 10.85 -7.32
N ALA A 159 -8.55 10.15 -8.39
CA ALA A 159 -9.60 10.60 -9.30
C ALA A 159 -11.00 10.65 -8.66
N ARG A 160 -11.33 9.71 -7.75
CA ARG A 160 -12.62 9.72 -7.02
C ARG A 160 -12.74 10.94 -6.12
N ALA A 161 -11.63 11.34 -5.50
CA ALA A 161 -11.55 12.53 -4.64
C ALA A 161 -11.43 13.85 -5.43
N GLY A 162 -11.63 13.83 -6.75
CA GLY A 162 -11.59 15.02 -7.60
C GLY A 162 -10.20 15.45 -8.09
N GLY A 163 -9.14 14.72 -7.74
CA GLY A 163 -7.76 15.05 -8.13
C GLY A 163 -7.32 14.49 -9.49
N ASP A 164 -6.14 14.90 -9.94
CA ASP A 164 -5.51 14.38 -11.17
C ASP A 164 -4.92 12.97 -10.96
N GLY A 165 -5.78 11.96 -11.06
CA GLY A 165 -5.37 10.57 -10.92
C GLY A 165 -4.56 9.99 -12.10
N ARG A 166 -4.02 10.78 -13.04
CA ARG A 166 -3.18 10.21 -14.11
C ARG A 166 -1.94 9.56 -13.49
N PRO A 167 -1.63 8.27 -13.74
CA PRO A 167 -0.51 7.60 -13.07
C PRO A 167 0.83 8.33 -13.21
N ASP A 168 1.11 8.92 -14.38
CA ASP A 168 2.32 9.73 -14.59
C ASP A 168 2.40 10.97 -13.69
N ARG A 169 1.25 11.61 -13.42
CA ARG A 169 1.18 12.78 -12.54
C ARG A 169 1.32 12.38 -11.08
N VAL A 170 0.70 11.26 -10.69
CA VAL A 170 0.85 10.70 -9.35
C VAL A 170 2.30 10.29 -9.09
N VAL A 171 2.96 9.63 -10.05
CA VAL A 171 4.38 9.28 -9.92
C VAL A 171 5.24 10.53 -9.77
N ALA A 172 5.08 11.52 -10.65
CA ALA A 172 5.87 12.76 -10.58
C ALA A 172 5.69 13.47 -9.22
N ALA A 173 4.45 13.61 -8.74
CA ALA A 173 4.18 14.23 -7.45
C ALA A 173 4.82 13.45 -6.27
N ILE A 174 4.84 12.11 -6.33
CA ILE A 174 5.51 11.28 -5.32
C ILE A 174 7.03 11.41 -5.41
N GLU A 175 7.60 11.43 -6.62
CA GLU A 175 9.03 11.64 -6.84
C GLU A 175 9.49 12.99 -6.28
N ASP A 176 8.72 14.06 -6.53
CA ASP A 176 9.04 15.42 -6.07
C ASP A 176 9.14 15.52 -4.53
N VAL A 177 8.34 14.75 -3.78
CA VAL A 177 8.31 14.80 -2.31
C VAL A 177 9.15 13.74 -1.62
N LEU A 178 9.45 12.61 -2.29
CA LEU A 178 10.22 11.50 -1.71
C LEU A 178 11.70 11.49 -2.13
N ALA A 179 12.06 12.15 -3.23
CA ALA A 179 13.46 12.29 -3.61
C ALA A 179 14.16 13.26 -2.64
N ALA A 180 15.12 12.75 -1.87
CA ALA A 180 16.11 13.61 -1.22
C ALA A 180 17.02 14.24 -2.28
N GLU A 181 17.71 15.35 -1.96
CA GLU A 181 18.61 16.04 -2.91
C GLU A 181 19.66 15.11 -3.53
N ASP A 182 20.06 14.03 -2.83
CA ASP A 182 21.01 13.00 -3.30
C ASP A 182 20.37 11.63 -3.62
N ALA A 183 19.04 11.56 -3.80
CA ALA A 183 18.35 10.30 -4.04
C ALA A 183 18.46 9.82 -5.50
N THR A 184 18.62 8.51 -5.70
CA THR A 184 18.42 7.89 -7.01
C THR A 184 16.96 7.47 -7.17
N ALA A 185 16.23 8.10 -8.10
CA ALA A 185 14.90 7.68 -8.49
C ALA A 185 14.97 6.68 -9.65
N LEU A 186 14.33 5.51 -9.48
CA LEU A 186 14.16 4.53 -10.55
C LEU A 186 12.67 4.34 -10.79
N ARG A 187 12.25 4.57 -12.03
CA ARG A 187 10.89 4.30 -12.47
C ARG A 187 10.83 2.95 -13.17
N VAL A 188 10.00 2.05 -12.65
CA VAL A 188 9.68 0.75 -13.26
C VAL A 188 8.25 0.80 -13.79
N ARG A 189 8.03 0.31 -15.01
CA ARG A 189 6.70 0.10 -15.59
C ARG A 189 6.63 -1.36 -16.03
N ASP A 190 5.61 -2.09 -15.58
CA ASP A 190 5.29 -3.37 -16.21
C ASP A 190 4.74 -3.09 -17.61
N THR A 191 5.39 -3.69 -18.61
CA THR A 191 5.04 -3.64 -20.04
C THR A 191 4.15 -4.78 -20.44
#